data_AF-A0A5K0XLC3-F1
#
_entry.id   AF-A0A5K0XLC3-F1
#
_cell.length_a   1.000
_cell.length_b   1.000
_cell.length_c   1.000
_cell.angle_alpha   90.00
_cell.angle_beta   90.00
_cell.angle_gamma   90.00
#
_symmetry.space_group_name_H-M   'P 1'
#
loop_
_entity.id
_entity.type
_entity.pdbx_description
1 polymer ?
#
loop_
_entity_poly.entity_id
_entity_poly.type
_entity_poly.pdbx_seq_one_letter_code
_entity_poly.pdbx_strand_id
1 'polypeptide(L)' 'GAASMAGRRITVLKKAGAAADHPIDPSYPEGSYLTNYLLRVL' A
#
# COMPACT_ATOMS: atom_id res chain seq x y z
N GLY A 1 -5.95 15.09 -3.45
CA GLY A 1 -6.00 13.60 -3.38
C GLY A 1 -7.30 13.13 -2.75
N ALA A 2 -7.64 11.85 -2.85
CA ALA A 2 -8.96 11.31 -2.47
C ALA A 2 -9.45 11.74 -1.07
N ALA A 3 -8.60 11.60 -0.04
CA ALA A 3 -8.96 12.01 1.33
C ALA A 3 -9.25 13.52 1.46
N SER A 4 -8.47 14.37 0.78
CA SER A 4 -8.68 15.82 0.75
C SER A 4 -9.96 16.20 0.00
N MET A 5 -10.25 15.56 -1.13
CA MET A 5 -11.53 15.77 -1.85
C MET A 5 -12.73 15.34 -1.01
N ALA A 6 -12.56 14.31 -0.16
CA ALA A 6 -13.57 13.86 0.78
C ALA A 6 -13.63 14.69 2.08
N GLY A 7 -12.75 15.69 2.27
CA GLY A 7 -12.68 16.47 3.52
C GLY A 7 -12.31 15.65 4.75
N ARG A 8 -11.65 14.49 4.58
CA ARG A 8 -11.27 13.58 5.66
C ARG A 8 -9.76 13.61 5.88
N ARG A 9 -9.35 13.56 7.14
CA ARG A 9 -7.95 13.32 7.52
C ARG A 9 -7.74 11.81 7.69
N ILE A 10 -6.57 11.33 7.30
CA ILE A 10 -6.21 9.91 7.42
C ILE A 10 -4.80 9.77 7.98
N THR A 11 -4.52 8.60 8.55
CA THR A 11 -3.16 8.14 8.84
C THR A 11 -2.92 6.77 8.19
N VAL A 12 -1.69 6.49 7.78
CA VAL A 12 -1.28 5.19 7.24
C VAL A 12 -0.89 4.29 8.41
N LEU A 13 -1.61 3.18 8.59
CA LEU A 13 -1.30 2.19 9.62
C LEU A 13 -0.34 1.13 9.12
N LYS A 14 -0.48 0.69 7.86
CA LYS A 14 0.36 -0.36 7.27
C LYS A 14 0.47 -0.18 5.77
N LYS A 15 1.66 -0.47 5.23
CA LYS A 15 1.87 -0.75 3.81
C LYS A 15 2.13 -2.25 3.67
N ALA A 16 1.51 -2.87 2.68
CA ALA A 16 1.68 -4.29 2.41
C ALA A 16 1.76 -4.53 0.89
N GLY A 17 2.35 -5.66 0.52
CA GLY A 17 2.41 -6.15 -0.85
C GLY A 17 2.22 -7.66 -0.87
N ALA A 18 2.88 -8.33 -1.81
CA ALA A 18 2.90 -9.79 -1.90
C ALA A 18 3.33 -10.45 -0.57
N ALA A 19 2.72 -11.60 -0.25
CA ALA A 19 3.07 -12.39 0.93
C ALA A 19 4.35 -13.22 0.67
N ALA A 20 4.88 -13.89 1.70
CA ALA A 20 6.17 -14.57 1.64
C ALA A 20 6.22 -15.77 0.66
N ASP A 21 5.07 -16.33 0.31
CA ASP A 21 4.91 -17.36 -0.74
C ASP A 21 5.05 -16.79 -2.17
N HIS A 22 5.17 -15.47 -2.30
CA HIS A 22 5.38 -14.74 -3.54
C HIS A 22 6.62 -13.83 -3.41
N PRO A 23 7.83 -14.41 -3.34
CA PRO A 23 9.05 -13.63 -3.18
C PRO A 23 9.27 -12.70 -4.37
N ILE A 24 9.78 -11.50 -4.09
CA ILE A 24 10.15 -10.52 -5.11
C ILE A 24 11.65 -10.58 -5.32
N ASP A 25 12.06 -10.81 -6.57
CA ASP A 25 13.45 -10.71 -6.98
C ASP A 25 13.89 -9.23 -7.00
N PRO A 26 14.92 -8.83 -6.23
CA PRO A 26 15.43 -7.46 -6.24
C PRO A 26 15.90 -6.98 -7.63
N SER A 27 16.30 -7.88 -8.52
CA SER A 27 16.71 -7.56 -9.90
C SER A 27 15.54 -7.44 -10.87
N TYR A 28 14.32 -7.78 -10.44
CA TYR A 28 13.09 -7.68 -11.24
C TYR A 28 12.00 -6.89 -10.48
N PRO A 29 12.14 -5.56 -10.39
CA PRO A 29 11.22 -4.71 -9.61
C PRO A 29 9.77 -4.77 -10.10
N GLU A 30 9.55 -5.10 -11.37
CA GLU A 30 8.23 -5.27 -11.99
C GLU A 30 7.41 -6.38 -11.30
N GLY A 31 8.06 -7.31 -10.60
CA GLY A 31 7.38 -8.30 -9.75
C GLY A 31 6.59 -7.68 -8.60
N SER A 32 6.85 -6.44 -8.21
CA SER A 32 6.15 -5.71 -7.15
C SER A 32 4.80 -5.13 -7.60
N TYR A 33 3.90 -5.97 -8.13
CA TYR A 33 2.62 -5.52 -8.69
C TYR A 33 1.50 -5.35 -7.64
N LEU A 34 1.46 -6.21 -6.61
CA LEU A 34 0.42 -6.17 -5.59
C LEU A 34 0.76 -5.12 -4.53
N THR A 35 -0.15 -4.16 -4.31
CA THR A 35 0.02 -3.11 -3.30
C THR A 35 -1.23 -2.97 -2.42
N ASN A 36 -1.02 -2.63 -1.16
CA ASN A 36 -2.09 -2.35 -0.22
C ASN A 36 -1.67 -1.30 0.82
N TYR A 37 -2.61 -0.43 1.17
CA TYR A 37 -2.49 0.54 2.25
C TYR A 37 -3.66 0.36 3.22
N LEU A 38 -3.35 0.10 4.49
CA LEU A 38 -4.34 0.18 5.56
C LEU A 38 -4.36 1.60 6.12
N LEU A 39 -5.52 2.24 6.06
CA LEU A 39 -5.70 3.63 6.47
C LEU A 39 -6.70 3.70 7.63
N ARG A 40 -6.41 4.57 8.61
CA ARG A 40 -7.39 4.99 9.62
C ARG A 40 -7.85 6.41 9.31
N VAL A 41 -9.16 6.61 9.29
CA VAL A 41 -9.75 7.94 9.19
C VAL A 41 -9.79 8.59 10.58
N LEU A 42 -9.39 9.86 10.65
CA LEU A 42 -9.36 10.67 11.86
C LEU A 42 -10.64 11.49 12.02
#